data_AF-A0A4R8SM40-F1
#
_entry.id   AF-A0A4R8SM40-F1
#
_cell.length_a   1.000
_cell.length_b   1.000
_cell.length_c   1.000
_cell.angle_alpha   90.00
_cell.angle_beta   90.00
_cell.angle_gamma   90.00
#
_symmetry.space_group_name_H-M   'P 1'
#
loop_
_entity.id
_entity.type
_entity.pdbx_description
1 polymer ?
#
loop_
_entity_poly.entity_id
_entity_poly.type
_entity_poly.pdbx_seq_one_letter_code
_entity_poly.pdbx_strand_id
1 'polypeptide(L)'
;MTTTPAQDPVSYVNADRLNSIRRRYAEEAKKRLRPEGAAQFLALNEAQEDRLHSLLDDPWADHARLDARAPPIKGNEAVRFFILGAGFGGLVYAVRLIESGVATADEIRLVDAAGGFGGTWYWHRYPGLHCDLESYCYLPLLEETGYIPTKKYAPAAEIREHAERIAQRWDLEDKTLFRSDVLSVDWNDERELWTINLFERRGPGADPIQRQVQAQYVYLAAGVLTKPQIPKIPGLSSYEGDIFHTSRWNYSVTGGSQEEQTLTNLRDKKVAIVGTAATAIGAIPTLAKYAKELYIIQRTPAYVKPRGQQTTEVEDFQATVADKKGWQFQRQINLNRHMTNAVRPGEPNLVSDGWTDMPAYSAVMGSPAHGIVDASPEDQETRATWFHALDLPHMDGVRARVSDIVKDKSTAEKLKPWYPSWCKRPTFSDEYLQTFNEPHVHLLDTDGQGPSHATARGIVVAGKEYPVDVVIFSTGYSVAGGRTGGSPAGRVGVEVRGRNGISMDDKWRQNGPATLHGYATNGFPNLFFSGTSQATITGNNVFMLGLIARHVTYMISEAERR
;
A
#
# COMPACT_ATOMS: atom_id res chain seq x y z
N MET A 1 5.29 -23.35 -25.13
CA MET A 1 4.70 -24.39 -24.24
C MET A 1 3.20 -24.22 -24.31
N THR A 2 2.51 -25.14 -24.96
CA THR A 2 1.06 -25.14 -25.15
C THR A 2 0.39 -25.51 -23.82
N THR A 3 -0.09 -24.51 -23.09
CA THR A 3 -1.04 -24.72 -21.99
C THR A 3 -2.32 -25.31 -22.57
N THR A 4 -2.80 -26.41 -22.00
CA THR A 4 -4.17 -26.88 -22.25
C THR A 4 -5.11 -25.68 -22.08
N PRO A 5 -5.98 -25.35 -23.05
CA PRO A 5 -6.87 -24.21 -22.91
C PRO A 5 -7.68 -24.38 -21.63
N ALA A 6 -7.64 -23.39 -20.74
CA ALA A 6 -8.59 -23.33 -19.65
C ALA A 6 -10.00 -23.40 -20.28
N GLN A 7 -10.87 -24.27 -19.78
CA GLN A 7 -12.25 -24.34 -20.25
C GLN A 7 -12.88 -22.95 -20.18
N ASP A 8 -13.61 -22.56 -21.23
CA ASP A 8 -14.25 -21.25 -21.32
C ASP A 8 -15.22 -21.06 -20.13
N PRO A 9 -14.97 -20.10 -19.22
CA PRO A 9 -15.81 -19.80 -18.08
C PRO A 9 -17.26 -19.52 -18.42
N VAL A 10 -17.53 -18.99 -19.62
CA VAL A 10 -18.88 -18.70 -20.07
C VAL A 10 -19.69 -19.99 -20.28
N SER A 11 -19.03 -21.09 -20.63
CA SER A 11 -19.70 -22.35 -20.97
C SER A 11 -20.34 -23.09 -19.78
N TYR A 12 -19.94 -22.79 -18.54
CA TYR A 12 -20.41 -23.49 -17.34
C TYR A 12 -21.13 -22.60 -16.32
N VAL A 13 -21.33 -21.30 -16.62
CA VAL A 13 -22.13 -20.40 -15.78
C VAL A 13 -23.52 -20.17 -16.38
N ASN A 14 -24.53 -20.03 -15.52
CA ASN A 14 -25.87 -19.69 -15.97
C ASN A 14 -25.92 -18.22 -16.47
N ALA A 15 -26.33 -18.02 -17.73
CA ALA A 15 -26.32 -16.71 -18.39
C ALA A 15 -27.26 -15.69 -17.72
N ASP A 16 -28.47 -16.10 -17.31
CA ASP A 16 -29.41 -15.21 -16.61
C ASP A 16 -28.87 -14.74 -15.28
N ARG A 17 -28.24 -15.66 -14.52
CA ARG A 17 -27.54 -15.34 -13.27
C ARG A 17 -26.41 -14.36 -13.53
N LEU A 18 -25.54 -14.62 -14.50
CA LEU A 18 -24.43 -13.73 -14.85
C LEU A 18 -24.93 -12.31 -15.17
N ASN A 19 -25.96 -12.20 -15.99
CA ASN A 19 -26.57 -10.91 -16.35
C ASN A 19 -27.21 -10.20 -15.15
N SER A 20 -27.89 -10.94 -14.26
CA SER A 20 -28.47 -10.37 -13.05
C SER A 20 -27.40 -9.81 -12.09
N ILE A 21 -26.26 -10.52 -11.97
CA ILE A 21 -25.13 -10.10 -11.14
C ILE A 21 -24.46 -8.86 -11.73
N ARG A 22 -24.23 -8.82 -13.05
CA ARG A 22 -23.71 -7.63 -13.75
C ARG A 22 -24.61 -6.41 -13.53
N ARG A 23 -25.94 -6.58 -13.59
CA ARG A 23 -26.91 -5.51 -13.30
C ARG A 23 -26.78 -5.03 -11.85
N ARG A 24 -26.73 -5.96 -10.89
CA ARG A 24 -26.57 -5.62 -9.47
C ARG A 24 -25.27 -4.88 -9.19
N TYR A 25 -24.17 -5.29 -9.81
CA TYR A 25 -22.88 -4.59 -9.73
C TYR A 25 -22.98 -3.16 -10.25
N ALA A 26 -23.66 -2.94 -11.38
CA ALA A 26 -23.88 -1.61 -11.96
C ALA A 26 -24.75 -0.71 -11.06
N GLU A 27 -25.82 -1.25 -10.47
CA GLU A 27 -26.67 -0.53 -9.51
C GLU A 27 -25.88 -0.06 -8.29
N GLU A 28 -25.08 -0.96 -7.69
CA GLU A 28 -24.28 -0.66 -6.52
C GLU A 28 -23.13 0.31 -6.83
N ALA A 29 -22.54 0.22 -8.03
CA ALA A 29 -21.59 1.21 -8.51
C ALA A 29 -22.22 2.60 -8.69
N LYS A 30 -23.44 2.67 -9.23
CA LYS A 30 -24.18 3.92 -9.47
C LYS A 30 -24.46 4.68 -8.18
N LYS A 31 -24.79 3.99 -7.08
CA LYS A 31 -25.04 4.61 -5.76
C LYS A 31 -23.90 5.51 -5.28
N ARG A 32 -22.66 5.17 -5.65
CA ARG A 32 -21.43 5.81 -5.16
C ARG A 32 -20.66 6.56 -6.25
N LEU A 33 -21.29 6.81 -7.39
CA LEU A 33 -20.71 7.66 -8.44
C LEU A 33 -20.73 9.12 -7.94
N ARG A 34 -19.55 9.74 -7.84
CA ARG A 34 -19.38 11.11 -7.34
C ARG A 34 -18.82 12.00 -8.46
N PRO A 35 -19.54 13.04 -8.91
CA PRO A 35 -19.07 13.92 -9.99
C PRO A 35 -17.74 14.62 -9.64
N GLU A 36 -17.51 14.90 -8.35
CA GLU A 36 -16.27 15.50 -7.85
C GLU A 36 -15.05 14.54 -7.88
N GLY A 37 -15.25 13.25 -8.15
CA GLY A 37 -14.16 12.27 -8.27
C GLY A 37 -13.25 12.27 -7.04
N ALA A 38 -11.92 12.40 -7.25
CA ALA A 38 -10.96 12.44 -6.15
C ALA A 38 -11.10 13.70 -5.25
N ALA A 39 -11.73 14.77 -5.72
CA ALA A 39 -11.87 16.02 -4.96
C ALA A 39 -12.81 15.90 -3.75
N GLN A 40 -13.53 14.78 -3.59
CA GLN A 40 -14.28 14.44 -2.37
C GLN A 40 -13.38 14.18 -1.16
N PHE A 41 -12.07 14.00 -1.36
CA PHE A 41 -11.10 13.77 -0.30
C PHE A 41 -10.21 15.00 -0.08
N LEU A 42 -9.79 15.19 1.16
CA LEU A 42 -8.73 16.10 1.58
C LEU A 42 -7.49 15.24 1.87
N ALA A 43 -6.42 15.45 1.11
CA ALA A 43 -5.11 14.92 1.49
C ALA A 43 -4.62 15.73 2.70
N LEU A 44 -4.18 15.06 3.76
CA LEU A 44 -3.89 15.75 5.02
C LEU A 44 -2.73 16.77 4.88
N ASN A 45 -1.84 16.58 3.90
CA ASN A 45 -0.71 17.49 3.63
C ASN A 45 -1.15 18.78 2.91
N GLU A 46 -2.42 18.86 2.53
CA GLU A 46 -3.04 20.03 1.92
C GLU A 46 -4.02 20.71 2.88
N ALA A 47 -4.21 20.14 4.08
CA ALA A 47 -5.09 20.70 5.09
C ALA A 47 -4.56 22.07 5.54
N GLN A 48 -5.43 23.08 5.52
CA GLN A 48 -5.10 24.45 5.96
C GLN A 48 -5.33 24.65 7.45
N GLU A 49 -6.12 23.76 8.08
CA GLU A 49 -6.40 23.82 9.51
C GLU A 49 -5.36 23.01 10.29
N ASP A 50 -4.70 23.64 11.27
CA ASP A 50 -3.61 23.04 12.05
C ASP A 50 -3.99 21.70 12.68
N ARG A 51 -5.22 21.58 13.18
CA ARG A 51 -5.70 20.33 13.80
C ARG A 51 -5.81 19.18 12.79
N LEU A 52 -6.21 19.45 11.55
CA LEU A 52 -6.27 18.43 10.51
C LEU A 52 -4.90 18.16 9.92
N HIS A 53 -4.07 19.18 9.78
CA HIS A 53 -2.70 19.05 9.29
C HIS A 53 -1.82 18.23 10.25
N SER A 54 -1.92 18.45 11.57
CA SER A 54 -1.20 17.69 12.61
C SER A 54 -1.53 16.20 12.64
N LEU A 55 -2.60 15.75 11.98
CA LEU A 55 -2.85 14.32 11.78
C LEU A 55 -1.83 13.64 10.86
N LEU A 56 -0.88 14.39 10.28
CA LEU A 56 0.27 13.88 9.55
C LEU A 56 1.55 13.74 10.37
N ASP A 57 1.61 14.37 11.54
CA ASP A 57 2.80 14.37 12.39
C ASP A 57 3.25 12.94 12.65
N ASP A 58 4.56 12.75 12.83
CA ASP A 58 5.15 11.44 13.06
C ASP A 58 5.08 11.06 14.54
N PRO A 59 4.16 10.17 14.96
CA PRO A 59 4.03 9.81 16.37
C PRO A 59 5.14 8.86 16.85
N TRP A 60 6.04 8.41 15.96
CA TRP A 60 7.04 7.39 16.26
C TRP A 60 8.47 7.94 16.33
N ALA A 61 8.69 9.17 15.89
CA ALA A 61 10.02 9.73 15.81
C ALA A 61 10.62 9.99 17.20
N ASP A 62 11.71 9.29 17.52
CA ASP A 62 12.57 9.66 18.64
C ASP A 62 13.45 10.85 18.24
N HIS A 63 12.90 12.05 18.41
CA HIS A 63 13.58 13.28 18.01
C HIS A 63 14.89 13.50 18.78
N ALA A 64 14.96 13.15 20.06
CA ALA A 64 16.17 13.33 20.86
C ALA A 64 17.32 12.47 20.33
N ARG A 65 17.05 11.18 20.03
CA ARG A 65 18.03 10.28 19.43
C ARG A 65 18.48 10.74 18.06
N LEU A 66 17.55 11.17 17.21
CA LEU A 66 17.85 11.65 15.87
C LEU A 66 18.65 12.97 15.90
N ASP A 67 18.33 13.86 16.84
CA ASP A 67 19.00 15.15 16.99
C ASP A 67 20.45 15.02 17.49
N ALA A 68 20.72 14.00 18.30
CA ALA A 68 22.06 13.69 18.81
C ALA A 68 22.98 13.02 17.76
N ARG A 69 22.42 12.56 16.63
CA ARG A 69 23.17 11.83 15.61
C ARG A 69 23.86 12.79 14.64
N ALA A 70 25.09 12.47 14.23
CA ALA A 70 25.72 13.14 13.10
C ALA A 70 24.91 12.90 11.82
N PRO A 71 24.55 13.94 11.04
CA PRO A 71 23.78 13.75 9.83
C PRO A 71 24.67 13.12 8.75
N PRO A 72 24.17 12.13 8.00
CA PRO A 72 24.91 11.51 6.90
C PRO A 72 25.11 12.46 5.71
N ILE A 73 24.33 13.54 5.66
CA ILE A 73 24.43 14.62 4.68
C ILE A 73 24.75 15.90 5.42
N LYS A 74 25.98 16.39 5.30
CA LYS A 74 26.41 17.64 6.00
C LYS A 74 26.06 18.89 5.20
N GLY A 75 26.09 18.80 3.88
CA GLY A 75 25.73 19.87 2.94
C GLY A 75 26.79 20.05 1.85
N ASN A 76 26.35 20.28 0.61
CA ASN A 76 27.16 20.52 -0.60
C ASN A 76 28.19 19.42 -0.93
N GLU A 77 28.02 18.22 -0.37
CA GLU A 77 28.78 17.04 -0.73
C GLU A 77 28.24 16.42 -2.03
N ALA A 78 29.13 15.77 -2.78
CA ALA A 78 28.76 14.96 -3.93
C ALA A 78 28.79 13.48 -3.53
N VAL A 79 27.66 12.80 -3.71
CA VAL A 79 27.53 11.36 -3.50
C VAL A 79 27.28 10.66 -4.82
N ARG A 80 27.52 9.35 -4.88
CA ARG A 80 27.30 8.63 -6.13
C ARG A 80 25.82 8.32 -6.32
N PHE A 81 25.17 7.78 -5.28
CA PHE A 81 23.77 7.38 -5.33
C PHE A 81 22.95 8.10 -4.27
N PHE A 82 21.93 8.83 -4.71
CA PHE A 82 20.89 9.38 -3.85
C PHE A 82 19.60 8.58 -4.01
N ILE A 83 19.03 8.10 -2.90
CA ILE A 83 17.82 7.29 -2.87
C ILE A 83 16.77 8.01 -2.03
N LEU A 84 15.65 8.37 -2.65
CA LEU A 84 14.49 8.90 -1.94
C LEU A 84 13.59 7.74 -1.50
N GLY A 85 13.53 7.51 -0.19
CA GLY A 85 12.73 6.49 0.49
C GLY A 85 13.60 5.44 1.18
N ALA A 86 13.32 5.20 2.46
CA ALA A 86 13.96 4.22 3.34
C ALA A 86 13.00 3.06 3.71
N GLY A 87 11.97 2.84 2.90
CA GLY A 87 11.19 1.60 2.89
C GLY A 87 11.84 0.49 2.05
N PHE A 88 11.15 -0.65 1.89
CA PHE A 88 11.68 -1.78 1.12
C PHE A 88 12.10 -1.43 -0.31
N GLY A 89 11.46 -0.45 -0.96
CA GLY A 89 11.87 -0.01 -2.30
C GLY A 89 13.30 0.55 -2.33
N GLY A 90 13.63 1.47 -1.42
CA GLY A 90 14.96 2.05 -1.32
C GLY A 90 15.99 1.08 -0.73
N LEU A 91 15.61 0.32 0.29
CA LEU A 91 16.49 -0.69 0.90
C LEU A 91 16.89 -1.77 -0.10
N VAL A 92 15.92 -2.35 -0.83
CA VAL A 92 16.23 -3.37 -1.84
C VAL A 92 17.06 -2.77 -2.98
N TYR A 93 16.82 -1.53 -3.39
CA TYR A 93 17.64 -0.87 -4.40
C TYR A 93 19.09 -0.69 -3.92
N ALA A 94 19.31 -0.17 -2.71
CA ALA A 94 20.64 -0.02 -2.11
C ALA A 94 21.37 -1.37 -2.01
N VAL A 95 20.68 -2.41 -1.53
CA VAL A 95 21.26 -3.76 -1.43
C VAL A 95 21.68 -4.29 -2.80
N ARG A 96 20.87 -4.13 -3.85
CA ARG A 96 21.25 -4.61 -5.19
C ARG A 96 22.41 -3.82 -5.79
N LEU A 97 22.54 -2.52 -5.52
CA LEU A 97 23.73 -1.74 -5.89
C LEU A 97 24.99 -2.32 -5.22
N ILE A 98 24.91 -2.66 -3.92
CA ILE A 98 26.02 -3.22 -3.16
C ILE A 98 26.39 -4.62 -3.65
N GLU A 99 25.42 -5.52 -3.77
CA GLU A 99 25.66 -6.90 -4.18
C GLU A 99 26.15 -7.05 -5.62
N SER A 100 25.82 -6.10 -6.50
CA SER A 100 26.33 -6.09 -7.88
C SER A 100 27.76 -5.53 -7.99
N GLY A 101 28.29 -4.94 -6.92
CA GLY A 101 29.58 -4.25 -6.92
C GLY A 101 29.55 -2.88 -7.62
N VAL A 102 28.38 -2.40 -8.03
CA VAL A 102 28.22 -1.06 -8.62
C VAL A 102 28.50 0.02 -7.57
N ALA A 103 28.13 -0.19 -6.31
CA ALA A 103 28.38 0.75 -5.23
C ALA A 103 28.86 0.07 -3.95
N THR A 104 29.57 0.81 -3.13
CA THR A 104 29.74 0.53 -1.70
C THR A 104 28.67 1.26 -0.88
N ALA A 105 28.47 0.86 0.39
CA ALA A 105 27.51 1.55 1.27
C ALA A 105 27.87 3.04 1.47
N ASP A 106 29.17 3.38 1.51
CA ASP A 106 29.65 4.76 1.67
C ASP A 106 29.28 5.70 0.52
N GLU A 107 29.04 5.15 -0.67
CA GLU A 107 28.67 5.89 -1.88
C GLU A 107 27.15 6.17 -1.97
N ILE A 108 26.36 5.65 -1.03
CA ILE A 108 24.90 5.72 -1.02
C ILE A 108 24.43 6.70 0.06
N ARG A 109 23.44 7.52 -0.27
CA ARG A 109 22.63 8.25 0.72
C ARG A 109 21.16 7.97 0.52
N LEU A 110 20.49 7.55 1.58
CA LEU A 110 19.04 7.42 1.62
C LEU A 110 18.43 8.62 2.36
N VAL A 111 17.28 9.08 1.91
CA VAL A 111 16.51 10.14 2.59
C VAL A 111 15.06 9.71 2.72
N ASP A 112 14.46 9.86 3.90
CA ASP A 112 13.04 9.61 4.12
C ASP A 112 12.42 10.64 5.07
N ALA A 113 11.15 10.97 4.82
CA ALA A 113 10.34 11.81 5.69
C ALA A 113 10.06 11.13 7.04
N ALA A 114 10.07 9.80 7.09
CA ALA A 114 9.95 9.00 8.30
C ALA A 114 11.11 9.24 9.28
N GLY A 115 10.86 9.10 10.58
CA GLY A 115 11.90 9.06 11.62
C GLY A 115 12.69 7.75 11.72
N GLY A 116 12.51 6.81 10.80
CA GLY A 116 13.19 5.50 10.80
C GLY A 116 12.91 4.65 9.56
N PHE A 117 13.52 3.46 9.50
CA PHE A 117 13.38 2.53 8.37
C PHE A 117 12.01 1.86 8.30
N GLY A 118 11.62 1.48 7.08
CA GLY A 118 10.46 0.60 6.83
C GLY A 118 9.35 1.22 5.98
N GLY A 119 9.37 2.55 5.78
CA GLY A 119 8.37 3.25 4.96
C GLY A 119 6.95 2.94 5.43
N THR A 120 6.17 2.18 4.66
CA THR A 120 4.85 1.68 5.10
C THR A 120 4.89 1.07 6.51
N TRP A 121 5.88 0.24 6.81
CA TRP A 121 5.97 -0.48 8.08
C TRP A 121 6.52 0.38 9.23
N TYR A 122 7.13 1.52 8.90
CA TYR A 122 7.43 2.57 9.89
C TYR A 122 6.17 3.32 10.29
N TRP A 123 5.41 3.80 9.30
CA TRP A 123 4.26 4.68 9.52
C TRP A 123 3.06 3.95 10.14
N HIS A 124 2.74 2.77 9.63
CA HIS A 124 1.54 2.03 10.03
C HIS A 124 1.86 1.12 11.20
N ARG A 125 1.36 1.51 12.37
CA ARG A 125 1.49 0.72 13.61
C ARG A 125 0.16 0.58 14.33
N TYR A 126 -0.94 0.59 13.59
CA TYR A 126 -2.27 0.37 14.14
C TYR A 126 -2.46 -1.09 14.58
N PRO A 127 -3.33 -1.36 15.56
CA PRO A 127 -3.55 -2.71 16.08
C PRO A 127 -4.11 -3.67 15.04
N GLY A 128 -3.67 -4.92 15.06
CA GLY A 128 -4.07 -5.96 14.12
C GLY A 128 -3.46 -5.87 12.72
N LEU A 129 -2.52 -4.94 12.46
CA LEU A 129 -1.85 -4.82 11.17
C LEU A 129 -0.91 -6.00 10.88
N HIS A 130 -1.10 -6.61 9.70
CA HIS A 130 -0.27 -7.67 9.13
C HIS A 130 -0.07 -7.45 7.62
N CYS A 131 0.93 -8.09 7.02
CA CYS A 131 0.96 -8.22 5.56
C CYS A 131 -0.18 -9.12 5.08
N ASP A 132 -0.83 -8.76 3.96
CA ASP A 132 -1.93 -9.54 3.38
C ASP A 132 -1.46 -10.67 2.44
N LEU A 133 -0.17 -10.73 2.16
CA LEU A 133 0.49 -11.80 1.43
C LEU A 133 1.26 -12.70 2.40
N GLU A 134 1.53 -13.93 1.98
CA GLU A 134 2.43 -14.81 2.72
C GLU A 134 3.79 -14.13 2.96
N SER A 135 4.24 -14.14 4.22
CA SER A 135 5.47 -13.49 4.68
C SER A 135 6.70 -14.00 3.92
N TYR A 136 6.74 -15.29 3.59
CA TYR A 136 7.80 -15.95 2.83
C TYR A 136 7.94 -15.37 1.41
N CYS A 137 6.83 -14.87 0.85
CA CYS A 137 6.80 -14.20 -0.46
C CYS A 137 6.95 -12.69 -0.35
N TYR A 138 6.52 -12.08 0.75
CA TYR A 138 6.40 -10.63 0.90
C TYR A 138 7.65 -9.95 1.46
N LEU A 139 8.28 -10.51 2.49
CA LEU A 139 9.48 -9.92 3.09
C LEU A 139 10.64 -10.07 2.09
N PRO A 140 11.35 -9.00 1.71
CA PRO A 140 12.43 -9.11 0.75
C PRO A 140 13.66 -9.75 1.39
N LEU A 141 14.57 -10.30 0.59
CA LEU A 141 15.91 -10.70 1.06
C LEU A 141 15.90 -11.75 2.19
N LEU A 142 14.91 -12.64 2.26
CA LEU A 142 14.84 -13.64 3.34
C LEU A 142 16.00 -14.63 3.26
N GLU A 143 16.34 -15.08 2.06
CA GLU A 143 17.48 -15.98 1.83
C GLU A 143 18.80 -15.28 2.14
N GLU A 144 18.95 -14.04 1.68
CA GLU A 144 20.15 -13.24 1.91
C GLU A 144 20.32 -12.91 3.40
N THR A 145 19.26 -12.60 4.14
CA THR A 145 19.33 -12.28 5.58
C THR A 145 19.40 -13.50 6.49
N GLY A 146 18.97 -14.68 6.02
CA GLY A 146 18.77 -15.87 6.85
C GLY A 146 17.60 -15.76 7.83
N TYR A 147 16.75 -14.75 7.68
CA TYR A 147 15.61 -14.54 8.57
C TYR A 147 14.48 -15.52 8.23
N ILE A 148 13.92 -16.16 9.27
CA ILE A 148 12.75 -17.03 9.16
C ILE A 148 11.55 -16.27 9.75
N PRO A 149 10.55 -15.89 8.94
CA PRO A 149 9.37 -15.23 9.47
C PRO A 149 8.65 -16.09 10.51
N THR A 150 8.08 -15.47 11.55
CA THR A 150 7.47 -16.21 12.68
C THR A 150 6.10 -16.80 12.37
N LYS A 151 5.44 -16.22 11.37
CA LYS A 151 4.07 -16.57 10.96
C LYS A 151 3.94 -16.54 9.45
N LYS A 152 2.97 -17.30 8.93
CA LYS A 152 2.56 -17.27 7.52
C LYS A 152 2.24 -15.85 7.06
N TYR A 153 1.69 -15.01 7.94
CA TYR A 153 1.49 -13.58 7.67
C TYR A 153 2.08 -12.76 8.81
N ALA A 154 3.16 -12.03 8.52
CA ALA A 154 3.92 -11.32 9.53
C ALA A 154 3.13 -10.11 10.07
N PRO A 155 3.14 -9.87 11.40
CA PRO A 155 2.65 -8.63 11.99
C PRO A 155 3.54 -7.44 11.63
N ALA A 156 2.99 -6.23 11.72
CA ALA A 156 3.68 -4.99 11.35
C ALA A 156 5.06 -4.82 12.00
N ALA A 157 5.17 -5.13 13.30
CA ALA A 157 6.41 -4.97 14.07
C ALA A 157 7.53 -5.83 13.48
N GLU A 158 7.26 -7.10 13.22
CA GLU A 158 8.19 -8.04 12.60
C GLU A 158 8.69 -7.54 11.23
N ILE A 159 7.78 -6.97 10.42
CA ILE A 159 8.13 -6.47 9.09
C ILE A 159 8.99 -5.21 9.17
N ARG A 160 8.69 -4.30 10.11
CA ARG A 160 9.53 -3.12 10.39
C ARG A 160 10.92 -3.53 10.87
N GLU A 161 11.00 -4.44 11.84
CA GLU A 161 12.27 -4.99 12.33
C GLU A 161 13.04 -5.68 11.21
N HIS A 162 12.35 -6.24 10.21
CA HIS A 162 12.99 -6.78 9.03
C HIS A 162 13.58 -5.71 8.10
N ALA A 163 12.96 -4.53 7.99
CA ALA A 163 13.57 -3.40 7.30
C ALA A 163 14.84 -2.90 8.03
N GLU A 164 14.80 -2.85 9.36
CA GLU A 164 15.95 -2.50 10.21
C GLU A 164 17.07 -3.55 10.10
N ARG A 165 16.73 -4.85 10.07
CA ARG A 165 17.69 -5.95 9.84
C ARG A 165 18.40 -5.82 8.50
N ILE A 166 17.69 -5.43 7.45
CA ILE A 166 18.29 -5.16 6.13
C ILE A 166 19.22 -3.96 6.22
N ALA A 167 18.78 -2.85 6.84
CA ALA A 167 19.63 -1.67 6.98
C ALA A 167 20.93 -1.97 7.74
N GLN A 168 20.84 -2.75 8.82
CA GLN A 168 22.00 -3.15 9.63
C GLN A 168 22.95 -4.08 8.85
N ARG A 169 22.41 -5.09 8.17
CA ARG A 169 23.25 -6.10 7.48
C ARG A 169 24.07 -5.52 6.32
N TRP A 170 23.60 -4.44 5.70
CA TRP A 170 24.28 -3.77 4.59
C TRP A 170 24.83 -2.38 4.96
N ASP A 171 24.99 -2.09 6.25
CA ASP A 171 25.62 -0.85 6.76
C ASP A 171 24.99 0.45 6.21
N LEU A 172 23.65 0.49 6.19
CA LEU A 172 22.87 1.62 5.66
C LEU A 172 22.40 2.58 6.75
N GLU A 173 22.57 2.22 8.03
CA GLU A 173 22.02 2.98 9.15
C GLU A 173 22.58 4.40 9.18
N ASP A 174 23.89 4.57 9.12
CA ASP A 174 24.61 5.85 9.13
C ASP A 174 24.72 6.49 7.73
N LYS A 175 24.04 5.91 6.74
CA LYS A 175 23.92 6.42 5.37
C LYS A 175 22.53 7.01 5.09
N THR A 176 21.63 6.98 6.08
CA THR A 176 20.22 7.37 5.92
C THR A 176 19.87 8.60 6.75
N LEU A 177 19.35 9.64 6.08
CA LEU A 177 18.82 10.85 6.71
C LEU A 177 17.30 10.72 6.88
N PHE A 178 16.85 10.83 8.12
CA PHE A 178 15.45 10.73 8.51
C PHE A 178 14.82 12.10 8.79
N ARG A 179 13.49 12.13 8.87
CA ARG A 179 12.68 13.35 9.07
C ARG A 179 12.92 14.40 7.98
N SER A 180 13.27 13.97 6.78
CA SER A 180 13.67 14.86 5.70
C SER A 180 12.77 14.78 4.50
N ASP A 181 12.21 15.93 4.11
CA ASP A 181 11.44 16.06 2.88
C ASP A 181 12.33 16.66 1.79
N VAL A 182 12.35 15.98 0.64
CA VAL A 182 13.00 16.49 -0.56
C VAL A 182 12.05 17.47 -1.25
N LEU A 183 12.57 18.65 -1.59
CA LEU A 183 11.81 19.71 -2.25
C LEU A 183 12.00 19.65 -3.76
N SER A 184 13.26 19.60 -4.20
CA SER A 184 13.61 19.59 -5.62
C SER A 184 14.80 18.70 -5.94
N VAL A 185 14.80 18.21 -7.18
CA VAL A 185 15.88 17.41 -7.80
C VAL A 185 16.12 17.99 -9.19
N ASP A 186 17.22 18.74 -9.31
CA ASP A 186 17.51 19.56 -10.49
C ASP A 186 18.79 19.08 -11.17
N TRP A 187 18.70 18.72 -12.46
CA TRP A 187 19.85 18.34 -13.25
C TRP A 187 20.68 19.55 -13.63
N ASN A 188 22.00 19.47 -13.44
CA ASN A 188 22.94 20.46 -13.91
C ASN A 188 23.66 19.96 -15.18
N ASP A 189 23.36 20.58 -16.32
CA ASP A 189 23.95 20.18 -17.61
C ASP A 189 25.47 20.43 -17.71
N GLU A 190 26.02 21.40 -16.97
CA GLU A 190 27.47 21.69 -16.98
C GLU A 190 28.28 20.72 -16.12
N ARG A 191 27.73 20.35 -14.96
CA ARG A 191 28.40 19.48 -13.97
C ARG A 191 28.07 18.00 -14.15
N GLU A 192 27.02 17.69 -14.91
CA GLU A 192 26.47 16.35 -15.09
C GLU A 192 26.11 15.67 -13.75
N LEU A 193 25.56 16.46 -12.83
CA LEU A 193 25.12 16.03 -11.50
C LEU A 193 23.71 16.54 -11.22
N TRP A 194 22.97 15.76 -10.44
CA TRP A 194 21.74 16.20 -9.79
C TRP A 194 22.07 17.05 -8.58
N THR A 195 21.36 18.16 -8.40
CA THR A 195 21.34 18.94 -7.15
C THR A 195 20.01 18.69 -6.45
N ILE A 196 20.08 18.23 -5.21
CA ILE A 196 18.92 17.87 -4.42
C ILE A 196 18.80 18.84 -3.24
N ASN A 197 17.68 19.55 -3.18
CA ASN A 197 17.35 20.46 -2.09
C ASN A 197 16.33 19.78 -1.15
N LEU A 198 16.58 19.81 0.14
CA LEU A 198 15.75 19.16 1.14
C LEU A 198 15.82 19.92 2.47
N PHE A 199 14.83 19.70 3.34
CA PHE A 199 14.91 20.15 4.72
C PHE A 199 14.78 18.97 5.67
N GLU A 200 15.51 19.02 6.77
CA GLU A 200 15.43 18.07 7.88
C GLU A 200 14.62 18.69 9.01
N ARG A 201 13.47 18.10 9.33
CA ARG A 201 12.70 18.45 10.52
C ARG A 201 13.45 18.04 11.79
N ARG A 202 13.33 18.86 12.83
CA ARG A 202 13.93 18.64 14.14
C ARG A 202 12.85 18.32 15.18
N GLY A 203 13.21 18.18 16.45
CA GLY A 203 12.23 18.02 17.53
C GLY A 203 11.21 19.16 17.60
N PRO A 204 10.09 18.97 18.33
CA PRO A 204 9.08 20.01 18.52
C PRO A 204 9.69 21.35 18.93
N GLY A 205 9.31 22.43 18.25
CA GLY A 205 9.79 23.78 18.53
C GLY A 205 11.18 24.15 17.98
N ALA A 206 11.87 23.23 17.31
CA ALA A 206 13.15 23.51 16.64
C ALA A 206 12.97 23.78 15.14
N ASP A 207 13.71 24.77 14.63
CA ASP A 207 13.68 25.12 13.22
C ASP A 207 14.23 23.99 12.33
N PRO A 208 13.62 23.74 11.15
CA PRO A 208 14.13 22.76 10.21
C PRO A 208 15.49 23.20 9.63
N ILE A 209 16.37 22.22 9.38
CA ILE A 209 17.68 22.46 8.79
C ILE A 209 17.59 22.30 7.27
N GLN A 210 17.92 23.36 6.53
CA GLN A 210 18.04 23.28 5.07
C GLN A 210 19.34 22.55 4.69
N ARG A 211 19.24 21.62 3.73
CA ARG A 211 20.36 20.84 3.22
C ARG A 211 20.33 20.80 1.70
N GLN A 212 21.51 20.73 1.12
CA GLN A 212 21.71 20.47 -0.30
C GLN A 212 22.74 19.34 -0.45
N VAL A 213 22.51 18.45 -1.40
CA VAL A 213 23.44 17.37 -1.76
C VAL A 213 23.48 17.22 -3.27
N GLN A 214 24.65 16.90 -3.82
CA GLN A 214 24.79 16.57 -5.24
C GLN A 214 24.88 15.06 -5.44
N ALA A 215 24.32 14.53 -6.52
CA ALA A 215 24.35 13.11 -6.80
C ALA A 215 24.58 12.79 -8.28
N GLN A 216 25.35 11.74 -8.58
CA GLN A 216 25.49 11.23 -9.96
C GLN A 216 24.22 10.51 -10.40
N TYR A 217 23.65 9.68 -9.53
CA TYR A 217 22.43 8.92 -9.76
C TYR A 217 21.37 9.24 -8.71
N VAL A 218 20.11 9.31 -9.15
CA VAL A 218 18.95 9.49 -8.29
C VAL A 218 17.97 8.34 -8.49
N TYR A 219 17.51 7.73 -7.39
CA TYR A 219 16.43 6.75 -7.40
C TYR A 219 15.25 7.23 -6.58
N LEU A 220 14.09 7.40 -7.22
CA LEU A 220 12.84 7.76 -6.55
C LEU A 220 12.07 6.48 -6.18
N ALA A 221 12.17 6.04 -4.92
CA ALA A 221 11.41 4.92 -4.40
C ALA A 221 10.01 5.40 -3.95
N ALA A 222 9.15 5.69 -4.93
CA ALA A 222 7.99 6.54 -4.76
C ALA A 222 6.90 6.07 -3.78
N GLY A 223 6.91 4.79 -3.40
CA GLY A 223 5.76 4.16 -2.76
C GLY A 223 4.49 4.30 -3.63
N VAL A 224 3.36 3.81 -3.12
CA VAL A 224 2.07 3.92 -3.83
C VAL A 224 0.94 4.47 -2.96
N LEU A 225 1.08 4.40 -1.64
CA LEU A 225 0.06 4.75 -0.65
C LEU A 225 0.73 5.54 0.50
N THR A 226 1.20 6.74 0.18
CA THR A 226 2.09 7.53 1.07
C THR A 226 1.44 8.77 1.65
N LYS A 227 0.43 9.34 0.97
CA LYS A 227 -0.24 10.59 1.35
C LYS A 227 -1.62 10.28 1.94
N PRO A 228 -1.80 10.13 3.26
CA PRO A 228 -3.09 9.79 3.85
C PRO A 228 -4.14 10.87 3.56
N GLN A 229 -5.39 10.45 3.43
CA GLN A 229 -6.49 11.34 3.09
C GLN A 229 -7.72 11.03 3.94
N ILE A 230 -8.53 12.07 4.18
CA ILE A 230 -9.83 11.96 4.83
C ILE A 230 -10.93 12.44 3.88
N PRO A 231 -12.17 11.92 3.98
CA PRO A 231 -13.30 12.49 3.26
C PRO A 231 -13.55 13.93 3.73
N LYS A 232 -13.98 14.80 2.81
CA LYS A 232 -14.44 16.14 3.14
C LYS A 232 -15.80 16.06 3.82
N ILE A 233 -15.80 15.83 5.14
CA ILE A 233 -17.01 15.78 5.96
C ILE A 233 -17.29 17.20 6.47
N PRO A 234 -18.41 17.84 6.07
CA PRO A 234 -18.79 19.15 6.60
C PRO A 234 -18.86 19.13 8.13
N GLY A 235 -18.40 20.19 8.79
CA GLY A 235 -18.43 20.32 10.26
C GLY A 235 -17.38 19.51 11.02
N LEU A 236 -16.51 18.74 10.34
CA LEU A 236 -15.50 17.91 11.00
C LEU A 236 -14.50 18.74 11.85
N SER A 237 -14.19 19.96 11.42
CA SER A 237 -13.32 20.88 12.15
C SER A 237 -13.86 21.26 13.53
N SER A 238 -15.19 21.28 13.67
CA SER A 238 -15.89 21.62 14.92
C SER A 238 -16.11 20.43 15.85
N TYR A 239 -15.80 19.20 15.44
CA TYR A 239 -15.95 18.01 16.29
C TYR A 239 -15.01 18.09 17.50
N GLU A 240 -15.49 17.94 18.73
CA GLU A 240 -14.68 18.21 19.94
C GLU A 240 -13.88 17.00 20.44
N GLY A 241 -14.22 15.79 19.99
CA GLY A 241 -13.55 14.55 20.39
C GLY A 241 -12.20 14.29 19.70
N ASP A 242 -11.57 13.18 20.05
CA ASP A 242 -10.28 12.78 19.47
C ASP A 242 -10.46 12.32 18.03
N ILE A 243 -9.57 12.76 17.14
CA ILE A 243 -9.52 12.32 15.75
C ILE A 243 -8.10 11.92 15.37
N PHE A 244 -7.96 10.82 14.64
CA PHE A 244 -6.68 10.43 14.04
C PHE A 244 -6.86 9.50 12.85
N HIS A 245 -5.83 9.43 11.99
CA HIS A 245 -5.80 8.52 10.85
C HIS A 245 -5.04 7.24 11.22
N THR A 246 -5.44 6.09 10.68
CA THR A 246 -4.80 4.80 11.00
C THR A 246 -3.33 4.71 10.59
N SER A 247 -2.88 5.56 9.67
CA SER A 247 -1.46 5.71 9.30
C SER A 247 -0.62 6.50 10.30
N ARG A 248 -1.23 7.13 11.30
CA ARG A 248 -0.63 7.89 12.40
C ARG A 248 -1.40 7.55 13.67
N TRP A 249 -1.39 6.26 14.03
CA TRP A 249 -2.19 5.75 15.14
C TRP A 249 -1.83 6.45 16.45
N ASN A 250 -2.83 6.94 17.18
CA ASN A 250 -2.59 7.66 18.43
C ASN A 250 -2.82 6.74 19.65
N TYR A 251 -1.73 6.13 20.13
CA TYR A 251 -1.77 5.27 21.32
C TYR A 251 -2.01 6.04 22.63
N SER A 252 -1.80 7.37 22.70
CA SER A 252 -2.17 8.13 23.90
C SER A 252 -3.69 8.17 24.08
N VAL A 253 -4.44 8.19 22.97
CA VAL A 253 -5.90 8.13 22.96
C VAL A 253 -6.39 6.71 23.23
N THR A 254 -5.83 5.70 22.55
CA THR A 254 -6.36 4.33 22.63
C THR A 254 -5.84 3.52 23.82
N GLY A 255 -4.70 3.91 24.40
CA GLY A 255 -3.91 3.01 25.25
C GLY A 255 -3.24 1.91 24.43
N GLY A 256 -2.24 1.25 25.02
CA GLY A 256 -1.42 0.23 24.38
C GLY A 256 -0.21 0.78 23.62
N SER A 257 0.45 -0.09 22.86
CA SER A 257 1.53 0.22 21.92
C SER A 257 1.46 -0.72 20.70
N GLN A 258 2.43 -0.61 19.78
CA GLN A 258 2.53 -1.56 18.67
C GLN A 258 2.74 -3.00 19.16
N GLU A 259 3.57 -3.15 20.19
CA GLU A 259 3.95 -4.41 20.82
C GLU A 259 2.87 -4.93 21.79
N GLU A 260 2.18 -4.05 22.51
CA GLU A 260 1.13 -4.39 23.47
C GLU A 260 -0.21 -3.76 23.06
N GLN A 261 -1.01 -4.50 22.29
CA GLN A 261 -2.25 -4.00 21.67
C GLN A 261 -3.47 -4.06 22.62
N THR A 262 -3.24 -3.81 23.91
CA THR A 262 -4.29 -3.69 24.92
C THR A 262 -4.78 -2.24 24.99
N LEU A 263 -5.90 -1.95 24.30
CA LEU A 263 -6.43 -0.58 24.13
C LEU A 263 -7.28 -0.13 25.33
N THR A 264 -6.67 -0.12 26.53
CA THR A 264 -7.38 0.10 27.81
C THR A 264 -8.18 1.39 27.88
N ASN A 265 -7.74 2.44 27.19
CA ASN A 265 -8.37 3.76 27.26
C ASN A 265 -9.66 3.84 26.45
N LEU A 266 -10.03 2.77 25.72
CA LEU A 266 -11.28 2.69 24.95
C LEU A 266 -12.44 2.05 25.72
N ARG A 267 -12.21 1.46 26.90
CA ARG A 267 -13.21 0.68 27.67
C ARG A 267 -14.47 1.43 28.04
N ASP A 268 -14.38 2.75 28.21
CA ASP A 268 -15.51 3.63 28.50
C ASP A 268 -15.95 4.46 27.28
N LYS A 269 -15.27 4.31 26.13
CA LYS A 269 -15.41 5.18 24.95
C LYS A 269 -16.32 4.62 23.87
N LYS A 270 -17.08 5.50 23.26
CA LYS A 270 -17.78 5.29 21.99
C LYS A 270 -16.85 5.66 20.84
N VAL A 271 -16.50 4.69 20.02
CA VAL A 271 -15.52 4.85 18.94
C VAL A 271 -16.23 4.74 17.59
N ALA A 272 -15.99 5.69 16.70
CA ALA A 272 -16.34 5.55 15.28
C ALA A 272 -15.09 5.23 14.46
N ILE A 273 -15.19 4.29 13.52
CA ILE A 273 -14.19 4.08 12.47
C ILE A 273 -14.81 4.31 11.09
N VAL A 274 -14.20 5.19 10.30
CA VAL A 274 -14.65 5.54 8.95
C VAL A 274 -13.85 4.73 7.93
N GLY A 275 -14.54 3.90 7.16
CA GLY A 275 -13.94 3.04 6.14
C GLY A 275 -13.82 1.57 6.56
N THR A 276 -13.91 0.69 5.58
CA THR A 276 -14.08 -0.77 5.75
C THR A 276 -13.15 -1.59 4.85
N ALA A 277 -12.09 -0.97 4.32
CA ALA A 277 -11.07 -1.64 3.50
C ALA A 277 -10.01 -2.33 4.37
N ALA A 278 -8.94 -2.86 3.75
CA ALA A 278 -7.91 -3.69 4.38
C ALA A 278 -7.44 -3.23 5.78
N THR A 279 -7.21 -1.93 5.97
CA THR A 279 -6.83 -1.40 7.29
C THR A 279 -7.88 -1.63 8.37
N ALA A 280 -9.15 -1.36 8.05
CA ALA A 280 -10.26 -1.57 8.96
C ALA A 280 -10.46 -3.06 9.27
N ILE A 281 -10.19 -3.96 8.30
CA ILE A 281 -10.26 -5.41 8.49
C ILE A 281 -9.31 -5.89 9.59
N GLY A 282 -8.13 -5.28 9.72
CA GLY A 282 -7.19 -5.56 10.82
C GLY A 282 -7.54 -4.84 12.12
N ALA A 283 -7.94 -3.57 12.06
CA ALA A 283 -8.16 -2.75 13.25
C ALA A 283 -9.47 -3.06 14.00
N ILE A 284 -10.57 -3.31 13.28
CA ILE A 284 -11.92 -3.47 13.85
C ILE A 284 -12.01 -4.60 14.88
N PRO A 285 -11.49 -5.82 14.64
CA PRO A 285 -11.52 -6.88 15.64
C PRO A 285 -10.84 -6.49 16.95
N THR A 286 -9.75 -5.72 16.89
CA THR A 286 -9.05 -5.26 18.10
C THR A 286 -9.81 -4.13 18.78
N LEU A 287 -10.34 -3.17 18.02
CA LEU A 287 -11.19 -2.10 18.57
C LEU A 287 -12.41 -2.66 19.29
N ALA A 288 -13.08 -3.67 18.72
CA ALA A 288 -14.26 -4.30 19.30
C ALA A 288 -13.99 -5.00 20.63
N LYS A 289 -12.77 -5.48 20.87
CA LYS A 289 -12.38 -6.08 22.17
C LYS A 289 -12.36 -5.07 23.32
N TYR A 290 -12.23 -3.78 23.02
CA TYR A 290 -11.98 -2.75 24.03
C TYR A 290 -12.98 -1.59 24.04
N ALA A 291 -13.55 -1.19 22.91
CA ALA A 291 -14.47 -0.05 22.86
C ALA A 291 -15.78 -0.36 23.60
N LYS A 292 -16.34 0.62 24.32
CA LYS A 292 -17.68 0.50 24.93
C LYS A 292 -18.77 0.34 23.87
N GLU A 293 -18.69 1.16 22.83
CA GLU A 293 -19.52 1.06 21.62
C GLU A 293 -18.60 1.25 20.42
N LEU A 294 -18.75 0.43 19.38
CA LEU A 294 -18.00 0.57 18.13
C LEU A 294 -18.94 0.81 16.96
N TYR A 295 -18.86 1.99 16.36
CA TYR A 295 -19.62 2.37 15.17
C TYR A 295 -18.74 2.27 13.91
N ILE A 296 -19.08 1.35 13.01
CA ILE A 296 -18.33 1.11 11.77
C ILE A 296 -19.06 1.79 10.62
N ILE A 297 -18.51 2.90 10.12
CA ILE A 297 -19.13 3.72 9.08
C ILE A 297 -18.70 3.20 7.71
N GLN A 298 -19.63 2.52 7.05
CA GLN A 298 -19.40 1.84 5.79
C GLN A 298 -20.01 2.58 4.61
N ARG A 299 -19.19 2.85 3.60
CA ARG A 299 -19.65 3.28 2.28
C ARG A 299 -19.72 2.14 1.28
N THR A 300 -18.77 1.23 1.33
CA THR A 300 -18.72 0.08 0.42
C THR A 300 -18.11 -1.08 1.18
N PRO A 301 -18.79 -2.23 1.30
CA PRO A 301 -18.23 -3.38 2.00
C PRO A 301 -16.99 -3.90 1.30
N ALA A 302 -16.00 -4.36 2.07
CA ALA A 302 -14.89 -5.15 1.53
C ALA A 302 -15.36 -6.58 1.23
N TYR A 303 -14.64 -7.26 0.34
CA TYR A 303 -14.79 -8.69 0.15
C TYR A 303 -13.74 -9.41 1.01
N VAL A 304 -14.21 -10.29 1.91
CA VAL A 304 -13.42 -10.83 3.03
C VAL A 304 -13.33 -12.35 2.90
N LYS A 305 -12.15 -12.85 2.52
CA LYS A 305 -11.85 -14.29 2.44
C LYS A 305 -11.24 -14.82 3.76
N PRO A 306 -11.18 -16.14 3.95
CA PRO A 306 -10.41 -16.73 5.05
C PRO A 306 -8.94 -16.28 5.01
N ARG A 307 -8.34 -16.04 6.18
CA ARG A 307 -6.92 -15.69 6.31
C ARG A 307 -6.08 -16.95 6.44
N GLY A 308 -6.44 -17.86 7.35
CA GLY A 308 -5.69 -19.06 7.64
C GLY A 308 -4.30 -18.76 8.20
N GLN A 309 -4.22 -17.91 9.24
CA GLN A 309 -2.96 -17.59 9.91
C GLN A 309 -2.35 -18.84 10.55
N GLN A 310 -1.03 -19.00 10.42
CA GLN A 310 -0.28 -20.14 10.94
C GLN A 310 1.05 -19.66 11.52
N THR A 311 1.50 -20.30 12.59
CA THR A 311 2.89 -20.15 13.07
C THR A 311 3.82 -20.88 12.10
N THR A 312 5.01 -20.33 11.92
CA THR A 312 6.05 -20.98 11.12
C THR A 312 6.81 -21.97 11.99
N GLU A 313 6.66 -23.25 11.68
CA GLU A 313 7.51 -24.30 12.26
C GLU A 313 8.86 -24.30 11.53
N VAL A 314 9.96 -24.15 12.29
CA VAL A 314 11.29 -23.86 11.72
C VAL A 314 11.81 -25.03 10.90
N GLU A 315 11.66 -26.25 11.42
CA GLU A 315 12.08 -27.47 10.74
C GLU A 315 11.32 -27.68 9.42
N ASP A 316 9.99 -27.47 9.43
CA ASP A 316 9.15 -27.57 8.24
C ASP A 316 9.50 -26.48 7.22
N PHE A 317 9.75 -25.24 7.68
CA PHE A 317 10.17 -24.15 6.82
C PHE A 317 11.47 -24.49 6.11
N GLN A 318 12.48 -24.99 6.83
CA GLN A 318 13.77 -25.37 6.25
C GLN A 318 13.64 -26.56 5.29
N ALA A 319 12.80 -27.55 5.63
CA ALA A 319 12.64 -28.75 4.82
C ALA A 319 11.79 -28.54 3.55
N THR A 320 10.80 -27.63 3.59
CA THR A 320 9.76 -27.54 2.54
C THR A 320 9.64 -26.18 1.86
N VAL A 321 10.14 -25.11 2.49
CA VAL A 321 10.07 -23.75 1.94
C VAL A 321 11.45 -23.27 1.51
N ALA A 322 12.44 -23.31 2.40
CA ALA A 322 13.81 -22.87 2.17
C ALA A 322 14.75 -24.04 1.81
N ASP A 323 14.26 -24.98 1.00
CA ASP A 323 14.92 -26.25 0.68
C ASP A 323 16.13 -26.12 -0.27
N LYS A 324 16.25 -24.99 -0.97
CA LYS A 324 17.30 -24.76 -1.98
C LYS A 324 17.57 -23.28 -2.22
N LYS A 325 18.72 -23.00 -2.87
CA LYS A 325 19.07 -21.64 -3.30
C LYS A 325 18.02 -21.08 -4.27
N GLY A 326 17.60 -19.83 -4.07
CA GLY A 326 16.61 -19.15 -4.89
C GLY A 326 15.17 -19.57 -4.64
N TRP A 327 14.88 -20.28 -3.54
CA TRP A 327 13.55 -20.75 -3.18
C TRP A 327 12.53 -19.61 -3.14
N GLN A 328 12.92 -18.45 -2.62
CA GLN A 328 12.00 -17.32 -2.43
C GLN A 328 11.48 -16.81 -3.78
N PHE A 329 12.37 -16.65 -4.75
CA PHE A 329 11.99 -16.21 -6.09
C PHE A 329 11.06 -17.22 -6.77
N GLN A 330 11.34 -18.53 -6.63
CA GLN A 330 10.48 -19.58 -7.19
C GLN A 330 9.08 -19.55 -6.56
N ARG A 331 9.00 -19.35 -5.25
CA ARG A 331 7.73 -19.26 -4.51
C ARG A 331 6.93 -18.00 -4.89
N GLN A 332 7.60 -16.85 -5.05
CA GLN A 332 6.99 -15.61 -5.53
C GLN A 332 6.43 -15.76 -6.96
N ILE A 333 7.18 -16.41 -7.85
CA ILE A 333 6.71 -16.69 -9.23
C ILE A 333 5.51 -17.64 -9.22
N ASN A 334 5.53 -18.68 -8.39
CA ASN A 334 4.41 -19.60 -8.25
C ASN A 334 3.14 -18.85 -7.79
N LEU A 335 3.22 -18.05 -6.73
CA LEU A 335 2.12 -17.20 -6.28
C LEU A 335 1.62 -16.27 -7.39
N ASN A 336 2.53 -15.63 -8.13
CA ASN A 336 2.17 -14.72 -9.21
C ASN A 336 1.48 -15.43 -10.39
N ARG A 337 1.76 -16.71 -10.66
CA ARG A 337 1.06 -17.49 -11.69
C ARG A 337 -0.41 -17.72 -11.34
N HIS A 338 -0.74 -17.93 -10.07
CA HIS A 338 -2.14 -18.00 -9.64
C HIS A 338 -2.86 -16.68 -9.86
N MET A 339 -2.24 -15.59 -9.40
CA MET A 339 -2.77 -14.23 -9.55
C MET A 339 -3.00 -13.85 -11.03
N THR A 340 -2.07 -14.21 -11.92
CA THR A 340 -2.14 -13.91 -13.37
C THR A 340 -2.89 -14.97 -14.19
N ASN A 341 -3.60 -15.89 -13.53
CA ASN A 341 -4.34 -16.98 -14.18
C ASN A 341 -3.50 -17.75 -15.21
N ALA A 342 -2.29 -18.16 -14.80
CA ALA A 342 -1.26 -18.73 -15.64
C ALA A 342 -0.55 -19.93 -14.97
N VAL A 343 -1.25 -20.63 -14.07
CA VAL A 343 -0.76 -21.85 -13.42
C VAL A 343 -0.54 -22.93 -14.46
N ARG A 344 0.60 -23.64 -14.37
CA ARG A 344 0.92 -24.72 -15.31
C ARG A 344 0.25 -26.04 -14.88
N PRO A 345 -0.15 -26.92 -15.81
CA PRO A 345 -0.66 -28.24 -15.45
C PRO A 345 0.33 -29.00 -14.56
N GLY A 346 -0.16 -29.54 -13.44
CA GLY A 346 0.64 -30.29 -12.46
C GLY A 346 1.57 -29.44 -11.57
N GLU A 347 1.58 -28.12 -11.72
CA GLU A 347 2.35 -27.24 -10.83
C GLU A 347 1.71 -27.19 -9.43
N PRO A 348 2.48 -27.45 -8.35
CA PRO A 348 1.95 -27.38 -7.00
C PRO A 348 1.61 -25.94 -6.62
N ASN A 349 0.52 -25.75 -5.89
CA ASN A 349 0.20 -24.48 -5.26
C ASN A 349 1.00 -24.35 -3.96
N LEU A 350 2.13 -23.63 -4.00
CA LEU A 350 3.06 -23.59 -2.88
C LEU A 350 2.52 -22.77 -1.70
N VAL A 351 1.76 -21.71 -1.97
CA VAL A 351 1.23 -20.78 -0.94
C VAL A 351 -0.10 -21.25 -0.37
N SER A 352 -0.96 -21.80 -1.24
CA SER A 352 -2.25 -22.40 -0.88
C SER A 352 -3.09 -21.53 0.07
N ASP A 353 -3.30 -20.27 -0.31
CA ASP A 353 -4.09 -19.30 0.44
C ASP A 353 -5.17 -18.63 -0.41
N GLY A 354 -5.85 -17.64 0.18
CA GLY A 354 -6.93 -16.93 -0.47
C GLY A 354 -6.54 -16.21 -1.78
N TRP A 355 -5.28 -15.80 -1.98
CA TRP A 355 -4.77 -15.20 -3.23
C TRP A 355 -4.68 -16.21 -4.37
N THR A 356 -4.52 -17.48 -4.05
CA THR A 356 -4.36 -18.54 -5.06
C THR A 356 -5.68 -19.05 -5.63
N ASP A 357 -6.80 -18.57 -5.06
CA ASP A 357 -8.18 -18.92 -5.39
C ASP A 357 -8.97 -17.65 -5.81
N MET A 358 -8.41 -16.87 -6.72
CA MET A 358 -9.07 -15.69 -7.32
C MET A 358 -8.55 -15.41 -8.74
N PRO A 359 -8.72 -16.34 -9.69
CA PRO A 359 -8.10 -16.24 -11.03
C PRO A 359 -8.56 -15.01 -11.82
N ALA A 360 -9.76 -14.49 -11.57
CA ALA A 360 -10.27 -13.27 -12.21
C ALA A 360 -9.53 -11.99 -11.78
N TYR A 361 -8.71 -12.02 -10.73
CA TYR A 361 -7.84 -10.88 -10.38
C TYR A 361 -6.85 -10.54 -11.49
N SER A 362 -6.57 -11.50 -12.38
CA SER A 362 -5.81 -11.27 -13.62
C SER A 362 -6.41 -10.20 -14.55
N ALA A 363 -7.68 -9.82 -14.37
CA ALA A 363 -8.31 -8.71 -15.10
C ALA A 363 -7.57 -7.36 -14.90
N VAL A 364 -6.95 -7.15 -13.74
CA VAL A 364 -6.18 -5.91 -13.46
C VAL A 364 -4.67 -6.08 -13.57
N MET A 365 -4.14 -7.30 -13.40
CA MET A 365 -2.69 -7.55 -13.49
C MET A 365 -2.22 -7.93 -14.90
N GLY A 366 -3.13 -8.39 -15.75
CA GLY A 366 -2.82 -9.04 -17.02
C GLY A 366 -2.58 -10.55 -16.86
N SER A 367 -2.58 -11.24 -18.00
CA SER A 367 -2.33 -12.67 -18.06
C SER A 367 -1.53 -13.03 -19.32
N PRO A 368 -0.47 -13.85 -19.20
CA PRO A 368 0.25 -14.36 -20.37
C PRO A 368 -0.52 -15.49 -21.09
N ALA A 369 -1.60 -16.01 -20.52
CA ALA A 369 -2.27 -17.20 -21.02
C ALA A 369 -3.36 -16.92 -22.07
N HIS A 370 -3.79 -15.66 -22.20
CA HIS A 370 -5.02 -15.33 -22.94
C HIS A 370 -4.84 -14.34 -24.09
N GLY A 371 -3.62 -14.11 -24.56
CA GLY A 371 -3.35 -13.18 -25.68
C GLY A 371 -3.58 -11.69 -25.34
N ILE A 372 -3.57 -10.85 -26.37
CA ILE A 372 -3.78 -9.40 -26.27
C ILE A 372 -5.22 -9.09 -26.67
N VAL A 373 -5.88 -8.25 -25.88
CA VAL A 373 -7.24 -7.75 -26.18
C VAL A 373 -7.14 -6.67 -27.24
N ASP A 374 -7.90 -6.81 -28.32
CA ASP A 374 -8.06 -5.80 -29.35
C ASP A 374 -8.94 -4.63 -28.87
N ALA A 375 -8.77 -3.46 -29.47
CA ALA A 375 -9.51 -2.26 -29.08
C ALA A 375 -10.97 -2.23 -29.56
N SER A 376 -11.43 -3.21 -30.34
CA SER A 376 -12.82 -3.28 -30.80
C SER A 376 -13.82 -3.45 -29.65
N PRO A 377 -15.00 -2.81 -29.72
CA PRO A 377 -16.04 -2.96 -28.69
C PRO A 377 -16.50 -4.42 -28.50
N GLU A 378 -16.47 -5.23 -29.56
CA GLU A 378 -16.87 -6.64 -29.51
C GLU A 378 -15.89 -7.50 -28.70
N ASP A 379 -14.58 -7.36 -28.95
CA ASP A 379 -13.57 -8.09 -28.18
C ASP A 379 -13.53 -7.63 -26.71
N GLN A 380 -13.72 -6.32 -26.48
CA GLN A 380 -13.83 -5.78 -25.12
C GLN A 380 -15.02 -6.36 -24.35
N GLU A 381 -16.22 -6.42 -24.95
CA GLU A 381 -17.40 -7.01 -24.30
C GLU A 381 -17.27 -8.52 -24.12
N THR A 382 -16.68 -9.22 -25.09
CA THR A 382 -16.36 -10.65 -25.00
C THR A 382 -15.45 -10.91 -23.81
N ARG A 383 -14.34 -10.16 -23.72
CA ARG A 383 -13.38 -10.28 -22.62
C ARG A 383 -13.99 -9.89 -21.27
N ALA A 384 -14.78 -8.82 -21.22
CA ALA A 384 -15.46 -8.40 -20.01
C ALA A 384 -16.42 -9.48 -19.51
N THR A 385 -17.23 -10.06 -20.40
CA THR A 385 -18.15 -11.16 -20.08
C THR A 385 -17.40 -12.38 -19.56
N TRP A 386 -16.30 -12.74 -20.22
CA TRP A 386 -15.44 -13.85 -19.80
C TRP A 386 -14.88 -13.66 -18.39
N PHE A 387 -14.39 -12.47 -18.04
CA PHE A 387 -13.89 -12.20 -16.68
C PHE A 387 -15.00 -12.23 -15.63
N HIS A 388 -16.20 -11.72 -15.95
CA HIS A 388 -17.33 -11.81 -15.02
C HIS A 388 -17.77 -13.26 -14.80
N ALA A 389 -17.75 -14.08 -15.85
CA ALA A 389 -18.04 -15.51 -15.73
C ALA A 389 -17.00 -16.23 -14.87
N LEU A 390 -15.71 -15.94 -15.07
CA LEU A 390 -14.60 -16.48 -14.26
C LEU A 390 -14.70 -16.10 -12.78
N ASP A 391 -15.14 -14.87 -12.48
CA ASP A 391 -15.21 -14.34 -11.11
C ASP A 391 -16.48 -14.76 -10.36
N LEU A 392 -17.53 -15.16 -11.06
CA LEU A 392 -18.84 -15.39 -10.48
C LEU A 392 -18.82 -16.43 -9.34
N PRO A 393 -18.27 -17.65 -9.51
CA PRO A 393 -18.23 -18.65 -8.44
C PRO A 393 -17.47 -18.15 -7.21
N HIS A 394 -16.37 -17.43 -7.44
CA HIS A 394 -15.54 -16.87 -6.37
C HIS A 394 -16.32 -15.85 -5.53
N MET A 395 -16.92 -14.85 -6.19
CA MET A 395 -17.65 -13.80 -5.48
C MET A 395 -18.96 -14.29 -4.84
N ASP A 396 -19.58 -15.33 -5.40
CA ASP A 396 -20.68 -16.02 -4.75
C ASP A 396 -20.25 -16.71 -3.45
N GLY A 397 -19.10 -17.39 -3.45
CA GLY A 397 -18.51 -17.96 -2.24
C GLY A 397 -18.20 -16.90 -1.18
N VAL A 398 -17.71 -15.73 -1.57
CA VAL A 398 -17.48 -14.62 -0.64
C VAL A 398 -18.79 -14.12 -0.01
N ARG A 399 -19.85 -13.95 -0.80
CA ARG A 399 -21.17 -13.53 -0.28
C ARG A 399 -21.82 -14.60 0.59
N ALA A 400 -21.65 -15.88 0.25
CA ALA A 400 -22.12 -17.00 1.07
C ALA A 400 -21.44 -17.00 2.44
N ARG A 401 -20.10 -16.85 2.49
CA ARG A 401 -19.35 -16.74 3.75
C ARG A 401 -19.88 -15.64 4.67
N VAL A 402 -20.27 -14.48 4.12
CA VAL A 402 -20.88 -13.41 4.92
C VAL A 402 -22.19 -13.89 5.56
N SER A 403 -23.07 -14.52 4.77
CA SER A 403 -24.33 -15.08 5.27
C SER A 403 -24.15 -16.20 6.29
N ASP A 404 -23.09 -16.98 6.18
CA ASP A 404 -22.82 -18.09 7.10
C ASP A 404 -22.28 -17.63 8.46
N ILE A 405 -21.54 -16.52 8.49
CA ILE A 405 -20.85 -16.03 9.70
C ILE A 405 -21.66 -14.97 10.45
N VAL A 406 -22.31 -14.05 9.74
CA VAL A 406 -23.00 -12.90 10.34
C VAL A 406 -24.44 -13.28 10.67
N LYS A 407 -24.76 -13.32 11.97
CA LYS A 407 -26.04 -13.83 12.50
C LYS A 407 -27.21 -12.93 12.17
N ASP A 408 -27.03 -11.61 12.29
CA ASP A 408 -28.07 -10.65 11.91
C ASP A 408 -28.16 -10.54 10.39
N LYS A 409 -29.32 -10.90 9.83
CA LYS A 409 -29.53 -10.93 8.38
C LYS A 409 -29.43 -9.54 7.75
N SER A 410 -29.86 -8.48 8.45
CA SER A 410 -29.78 -7.12 7.90
C SER A 410 -28.33 -6.66 7.75
N THR A 411 -27.51 -6.92 8.77
CA THR A 411 -26.08 -6.64 8.79
C THR A 411 -25.35 -7.49 7.76
N ALA A 412 -25.69 -8.78 7.63
CA ALA A 412 -25.13 -9.66 6.62
C ALA A 412 -25.36 -9.13 5.19
N GLU A 413 -26.59 -8.69 4.86
CA GLU A 413 -26.87 -8.11 3.54
C GLU A 413 -26.04 -6.85 3.26
N LYS A 414 -25.84 -5.99 4.25
CA LYS A 414 -25.02 -4.78 4.13
C LYS A 414 -23.53 -5.07 3.99
N LEU A 415 -23.05 -6.21 4.49
CA LEU A 415 -21.66 -6.63 4.37
C LEU A 415 -21.35 -7.36 3.07
N LYS A 416 -22.35 -7.69 2.24
CA LYS A 416 -22.12 -8.39 0.97
C LYS A 416 -21.51 -7.45 -0.09
N PRO A 417 -20.34 -7.79 -0.64
CA PRO A 417 -19.75 -7.03 -1.74
C PRO A 417 -20.44 -7.33 -3.07
N TRP A 418 -20.85 -6.26 -3.74
CA TRP A 418 -21.47 -6.29 -5.07
C TRP A 418 -20.63 -5.50 -6.07
N TYR A 419 -19.46 -6.05 -6.38
CA TYR A 419 -18.54 -5.61 -7.42
C TYR A 419 -17.62 -6.78 -7.79
N PRO A 420 -17.01 -6.81 -8.98
CA PRO A 420 -16.03 -7.82 -9.34
C PRO A 420 -14.80 -7.81 -8.43
N SER A 421 -14.19 -8.97 -8.17
CA SER A 421 -13.04 -9.10 -7.25
C SER A 421 -11.88 -8.16 -7.60
N TRP A 422 -11.64 -7.90 -8.89
CA TRP A 422 -10.57 -7.02 -9.36
C TRP A 422 -10.81 -5.52 -9.10
N CYS A 423 -12.02 -5.10 -8.72
CA CYS A 423 -12.34 -3.68 -8.49
C CYS A 423 -11.76 -3.13 -7.18
N LYS A 424 -11.34 -3.98 -6.25
CA LYS A 424 -10.73 -3.61 -4.97
C LYS A 424 -9.59 -4.57 -4.65
N ARG A 425 -8.69 -4.17 -3.73
CA ARG A 425 -7.73 -5.12 -3.17
C ARG A 425 -8.49 -6.14 -2.30
N PRO A 426 -8.19 -7.45 -2.41
CA PRO A 426 -8.79 -8.45 -1.53
C PRO A 426 -8.44 -8.20 -0.08
N THR A 427 -9.32 -8.67 0.80
CA THR A 427 -9.06 -8.68 2.22
C THR A 427 -9.27 -10.08 2.78
N PHE A 428 -8.54 -10.41 3.83
CA PHE A 428 -8.52 -11.74 4.42
C PHE A 428 -8.63 -11.60 5.93
N SER A 429 -9.63 -12.24 6.53
CA SER A 429 -9.81 -12.24 7.98
C SER A 429 -10.66 -13.41 8.43
N ASP A 430 -10.27 -13.95 9.59
CA ASP A 430 -11.00 -14.96 10.32
C ASP A 430 -11.70 -14.37 11.56
N GLU A 431 -11.65 -13.04 11.76
CA GLU A 431 -12.24 -12.35 12.92
C GLU A 431 -13.21 -11.21 12.54
N TYR A 432 -13.00 -10.54 11.40
CA TYR A 432 -13.73 -9.33 11.02
C TYR A 432 -15.24 -9.55 10.89
N LEU A 433 -15.67 -10.61 10.19
CA LEU A 433 -17.09 -10.88 9.99
C LEU A 433 -17.77 -11.29 11.32
N GLN A 434 -17.06 -12.05 12.16
CA GLN A 434 -17.51 -12.47 13.47
C GLN A 434 -17.72 -11.28 14.41
N THR A 435 -16.91 -10.23 14.26
CA THR A 435 -16.98 -9.01 15.08
C THR A 435 -18.36 -8.34 15.03
N PHE A 436 -19.09 -8.46 13.92
CA PHE A 436 -20.44 -7.90 13.77
C PHE A 436 -21.53 -8.68 14.53
N ASN A 437 -21.17 -9.78 15.18
CA ASN A 437 -22.09 -10.53 16.05
C ASN A 437 -22.03 -10.04 17.51
N GLU A 438 -21.11 -9.15 17.85
CA GLU A 438 -21.00 -8.57 19.18
C GLU A 438 -22.05 -7.48 19.40
N PRO A 439 -22.70 -7.43 20.58
CA PRO A 439 -23.87 -6.57 20.80
C PRO A 439 -23.56 -5.06 20.81
N HIS A 440 -22.32 -4.68 21.09
CA HIS A 440 -21.84 -3.28 21.12
C HIS A 440 -21.19 -2.83 19.81
N VAL A 441 -21.21 -3.68 18.78
CA VAL A 441 -20.66 -3.38 17.45
C VAL A 441 -21.80 -3.05 16.49
N HIS A 442 -21.74 -1.87 15.88
CA HIS A 442 -22.81 -1.34 15.04
C HIS A 442 -22.30 -1.04 13.64
N LEU A 443 -22.82 -1.74 12.64
CA LEU A 443 -22.58 -1.39 11.23
C LEU A 443 -23.48 -0.23 10.81
N LEU A 444 -22.87 0.91 10.51
CA LEU A 444 -23.54 2.09 9.97
C LEU A 444 -23.34 2.14 8.45
N ASP A 445 -24.22 1.45 7.72
CA ASP A 445 -24.24 1.52 6.27
C ASP A 445 -24.78 2.88 5.79
N THR A 446 -24.11 3.44 4.78
CA THR A 446 -24.41 4.77 4.26
C THR A 446 -25.05 4.73 2.87
N ASP A 447 -25.49 3.56 2.40
CA ASP A 447 -26.04 3.34 1.06
C ASP A 447 -25.19 3.96 -0.07
N GLY A 448 -23.86 3.76 0.03
CA GLY A 448 -22.90 4.29 -0.94
C GLY A 448 -22.56 5.78 -0.80
N GLN A 449 -23.19 6.51 0.13
CA GLN A 449 -23.00 7.96 0.26
C GLN A 449 -21.80 8.36 1.13
N GLY A 450 -21.48 7.59 2.17
CA GLY A 450 -20.59 8.04 3.25
C GLY A 450 -21.31 8.91 4.30
N PRO A 451 -20.61 9.35 5.36
CA PRO A 451 -21.18 10.23 6.37
C PRO A 451 -21.57 11.60 5.76
N SER A 452 -22.66 12.21 6.24
CA SER A 452 -23.18 13.44 5.65
C SER A 452 -22.52 14.70 6.22
N HIS A 453 -22.30 14.75 7.53
CA HIS A 453 -21.59 15.80 8.24
C HIS A 453 -21.18 15.32 9.63
N ALA A 454 -20.37 16.11 10.31
CA ALA A 454 -20.06 15.98 11.73
C ALA A 454 -20.72 17.13 12.51
N THR A 455 -20.99 16.87 13.78
CA THR A 455 -21.39 17.88 14.77
C THR A 455 -20.24 18.05 15.77
N ALA A 456 -20.40 18.94 16.75
CA ALA A 456 -19.47 19.04 17.88
C ALA A 456 -19.30 17.71 18.66
N ARG A 457 -20.32 16.82 18.62
CA ARG A 457 -20.40 15.64 19.49
C ARG A 457 -20.33 14.30 18.75
N GLY A 458 -20.42 14.29 17.42
CA GLY A 458 -20.50 13.03 16.70
C GLY A 458 -20.55 13.14 15.19
N ILE A 459 -20.82 12.00 14.55
CA ILE A 459 -20.92 11.87 13.10
C ILE A 459 -22.36 11.57 12.70
N VAL A 460 -22.85 12.23 11.66
CA VAL A 460 -24.20 12.00 11.13
C VAL A 460 -24.14 11.03 9.96
N VAL A 461 -24.88 9.92 10.10
CA VAL A 461 -25.00 8.87 9.08
C VAL A 461 -26.47 8.59 8.84
N ALA A 462 -26.88 8.60 7.56
CA ALA A 462 -28.28 8.38 7.16
C ALA A 462 -29.29 9.25 7.94
N GLY A 463 -28.95 10.50 8.21
CA GLY A 463 -29.81 11.47 8.91
C GLY A 463 -29.86 11.32 10.44
N LYS A 464 -29.12 10.37 11.02
CA LYS A 464 -29.03 10.17 12.47
C LYS A 464 -27.65 10.55 12.99
N GLU A 465 -27.61 11.36 14.06
CA GLU A 465 -26.38 11.66 14.80
C GLU A 465 -25.98 10.48 15.68
N TYR A 466 -24.70 10.11 15.62
CA TYR A 466 -24.07 9.13 16.50
C TYR A 466 -23.03 9.84 17.36
N PRO A 467 -23.35 10.12 18.64
CA PRO A 467 -22.40 10.72 19.56
C PRO A 467 -21.24 9.76 19.83
N VAL A 468 -20.01 10.22 19.61
CA VAL A 468 -18.78 9.43 19.76
C VAL A 468 -17.68 10.26 20.39
N ASP A 469 -16.80 9.59 21.14
CA ASP A 469 -15.68 10.21 21.84
C ASP A 469 -14.41 10.23 20.96
N VAL A 470 -14.28 9.23 20.08
CA VAL A 470 -13.11 9.07 19.19
C VAL A 470 -13.56 8.75 17.77
N VAL A 471 -12.99 9.42 16.77
CA VAL A 471 -13.17 9.12 15.34
C VAL A 471 -11.85 8.70 14.72
N ILE A 472 -11.82 7.47 14.20
CA ILE A 472 -10.67 6.87 13.55
C ILE A 472 -10.88 6.86 12.04
N PHE A 473 -10.00 7.51 11.30
CA PHE A 473 -10.03 7.52 9.84
C PHE A 473 -9.23 6.34 9.27
N SER A 474 -9.95 5.34 8.77
CA SER A 474 -9.41 4.26 7.94
C SER A 474 -9.73 4.52 6.45
N THR A 475 -9.47 5.75 6.01
CA THR A 475 -9.95 6.30 4.74
C THR A 475 -8.91 6.31 3.62
N GLY A 476 -7.73 5.74 3.89
CA GLY A 476 -6.72 5.42 2.90
C GLY A 476 -5.87 6.63 2.50
N TYR A 477 -5.45 6.64 1.24
CA TYR A 477 -4.40 7.53 0.76
C TYR A 477 -4.80 8.12 -0.59
N SER A 478 -4.28 9.31 -0.88
CA SER A 478 -4.40 9.92 -2.19
C SER A 478 -3.70 9.03 -3.23
N VAL A 479 -4.45 8.66 -4.28
CA VAL A 479 -3.88 7.97 -5.43
C VAL A 479 -3.32 9.04 -6.36
N ALA A 480 -2.00 9.09 -6.45
CA ALA A 480 -1.22 10.13 -7.13
C ALA A 480 -1.43 10.27 -8.67
N GLY A 481 -2.52 9.76 -9.23
CA GLY A 481 -2.90 9.94 -10.64
C GLY A 481 -3.77 11.17 -10.91
N GLY A 482 -4.44 11.73 -9.89
CA GLY A 482 -5.53 12.70 -10.11
C GLY A 482 -5.10 14.14 -10.45
N ARG A 483 -3.92 14.60 -9.99
CA ARG A 483 -3.49 16.02 -10.15
C ARG A 483 -2.25 16.23 -11.02
N THR A 484 -1.31 15.28 -11.05
CA THR A 484 -0.03 15.41 -11.79
C THR A 484 0.08 14.48 -13.00
N GLY A 485 -1.04 13.90 -13.46
CA GLY A 485 -1.03 12.90 -14.54
C GLY A 485 -0.31 11.59 -14.18
N GLY A 486 0.03 11.39 -12.90
CA GLY A 486 0.68 10.17 -12.41
C GLY A 486 2.20 10.11 -12.61
N SER A 487 2.86 11.25 -12.83
CA SER A 487 4.32 11.37 -12.92
C SER A 487 5.06 10.79 -11.69
N PRO A 488 6.27 10.23 -11.86
CA PRO A 488 7.09 9.77 -10.75
C PRO A 488 7.39 10.87 -9.71
N ALA A 489 7.67 12.09 -10.17
CA ALA A 489 7.92 13.27 -9.34
C ALA A 489 6.70 13.65 -8.47
N GLY A 490 5.52 13.83 -9.07
CA GLY A 490 4.30 14.12 -8.33
C GLY A 490 3.88 13.03 -7.32
N ARG A 491 4.20 11.74 -7.62
CA ARG A 491 3.97 10.63 -6.68
C ARG A 491 4.76 10.78 -5.39
N VAL A 492 6.04 11.14 -5.48
CA VAL A 492 6.86 11.46 -4.29
C VAL A 492 6.61 12.85 -3.73
N GLY A 493 5.94 13.74 -4.48
CA GLY A 493 5.73 15.12 -4.06
C GLY A 493 6.99 15.97 -4.15
N VAL A 494 7.83 15.72 -5.15
CA VAL A 494 9.09 16.43 -5.37
C VAL A 494 9.04 17.13 -6.73
N GLU A 495 9.60 18.34 -6.82
CA GLU A 495 9.85 18.97 -8.12
C GLU A 495 11.08 18.35 -8.79
N VAL A 496 10.93 17.79 -9.99
CA VAL A 496 12.06 17.20 -10.72
C VAL A 496 12.25 17.91 -12.05
N ARG A 497 13.45 18.48 -12.26
CA ARG A 497 13.82 19.20 -13.48
C ARG A 497 15.04 18.57 -14.15
N GLY A 498 14.85 18.08 -15.37
CA GLY A 498 15.89 17.44 -16.17
C GLY A 498 16.71 18.43 -17.01
N ARG A 499 17.28 17.93 -18.10
CA ARG A 499 18.07 18.73 -19.07
C ARG A 499 17.32 19.99 -19.50
N ASN A 500 18.04 21.10 -19.62
CA ASN A 500 17.51 22.41 -19.99
C ASN A 500 16.34 22.89 -19.10
N GLY A 501 16.26 22.41 -17.85
CA GLY A 501 15.21 22.80 -16.90
C GLY A 501 13.84 22.18 -17.15
N ILE A 502 13.74 21.12 -17.96
CA ILE A 502 12.45 20.48 -18.28
C ILE A 502 11.82 19.84 -17.02
N SER A 503 10.61 20.28 -16.66
CA SER A 503 9.81 19.70 -15.58
C SER A 503 9.27 18.32 -15.93
N MET A 504 9.44 17.34 -15.02
CA MET A 504 8.91 15.98 -15.19
C MET A 504 7.38 15.97 -15.21
N ASP A 505 6.75 16.75 -14.33
CA ASP A 505 5.29 16.82 -14.22
C ASP A 505 4.67 17.45 -15.47
N ASP A 506 5.30 18.49 -16.02
CA ASP A 506 4.83 19.12 -17.25
C ASP A 506 4.99 18.18 -18.44
N LYS A 507 6.11 17.45 -18.52
CA LYS A 507 6.30 16.42 -19.55
C LYS A 507 5.18 15.36 -19.51
N TRP A 508 4.82 14.87 -18.33
CA TRP A 508 3.73 13.88 -18.17
C TRP A 508 2.37 14.47 -18.55
N ARG A 509 2.10 15.72 -18.15
CA ARG A 509 0.84 16.40 -18.46
C ARG A 509 0.66 16.66 -19.94
N GLN A 510 1.75 17.03 -20.63
CA GLN A 510 1.73 17.39 -22.05
C GLN A 510 1.74 16.15 -22.95
N ASN A 511 2.55 15.15 -22.64
CA ASN A 511 2.82 14.03 -23.56
C ASN A 511 2.27 12.68 -23.08
N GLY A 512 1.73 12.62 -21.86
CA GLY A 512 1.45 11.37 -21.17
C GLY A 512 2.72 10.66 -20.68
N PRO A 513 2.58 9.48 -20.06
CA PRO A 513 3.72 8.67 -19.64
C PRO A 513 4.59 8.25 -20.83
N ALA A 514 5.90 8.50 -20.76
CA ALA A 514 6.86 8.12 -21.79
C ALA A 514 8.15 7.62 -21.12
N THR A 515 8.31 6.31 -21.03
CA THR A 515 9.37 5.65 -20.28
C THR A 515 9.96 4.48 -21.05
N LEU A 516 11.18 4.10 -20.71
CA LEU A 516 11.74 2.80 -21.09
C LEU A 516 11.48 1.81 -19.96
N HIS A 517 10.69 0.77 -20.26
CA HIS A 517 10.29 -0.30 -19.33
C HIS A 517 9.62 0.18 -18.02
N GLY A 518 9.22 1.45 -17.93
CA GLY A 518 8.62 2.04 -16.72
C GLY A 518 9.57 2.62 -15.68
N TYR A 519 10.90 2.63 -15.93
CA TYR A 519 11.89 2.95 -14.86
C TYR A 519 12.87 4.08 -15.19
N ALA A 520 12.90 4.53 -16.43
CA ALA A 520 13.72 5.66 -16.89
C ALA A 520 12.96 6.47 -17.94
N THR A 521 13.29 7.75 -18.10
CA THR A 521 12.62 8.63 -19.07
C THR A 521 13.59 9.63 -19.70
N ASN A 522 13.43 9.86 -21.01
CA ASN A 522 14.28 10.78 -21.77
C ASN A 522 14.28 12.20 -21.17
N GLY A 523 15.43 12.87 -21.17
CA GLY A 523 15.60 14.21 -20.60
C GLY A 523 15.99 14.24 -19.12
N PHE A 524 15.98 13.09 -18.44
CA PHE A 524 16.31 12.95 -17.01
C PHE A 524 17.45 11.93 -16.85
N PRO A 525 18.69 12.28 -17.25
CA PRO A 525 19.82 11.35 -17.23
C PRO A 525 20.11 10.86 -15.81
N ASN A 526 20.54 9.61 -15.66
CA ASN A 526 20.89 8.98 -14.38
C ASN A 526 19.79 8.99 -13.29
N LEU A 527 18.56 9.38 -13.64
CA LEU A 527 17.41 9.32 -12.74
C LEU A 527 16.54 8.11 -13.09
N PHE A 528 16.30 7.30 -12.06
CA PHE A 528 15.45 6.12 -12.12
C PHE A 528 14.34 6.21 -11.06
N PHE A 529 13.27 5.44 -11.25
CA PHE A 529 12.14 5.46 -10.31
C PHE A 529 11.42 4.11 -10.26
N SER A 530 10.86 3.80 -9.09
CA SER A 530 9.90 2.71 -8.97
C SER A 530 8.51 3.20 -9.42
N GLY A 531 7.85 2.45 -10.30
CA GLY A 531 6.52 2.81 -10.77
C GLY A 531 5.89 1.69 -11.60
N THR A 532 4.61 1.89 -11.93
CA THR A 532 3.79 0.91 -12.67
C THR A 532 3.41 1.38 -14.07
N SER A 533 3.53 2.68 -14.36
CA SER A 533 3.20 3.24 -15.67
C SER A 533 4.12 2.66 -16.74
N GLN A 534 3.55 2.09 -17.80
CA GLN A 534 4.28 1.39 -18.88
C GLN A 534 5.17 0.24 -18.40
N ALA A 535 4.83 -0.34 -17.24
CA ALA A 535 5.42 -1.55 -16.69
C ALA A 535 4.31 -2.58 -16.42
N THR A 536 4.52 -3.46 -15.44
CA THR A 536 3.53 -4.45 -14.98
C THR A 536 3.16 -4.18 -13.51
N ILE A 537 2.11 -4.84 -13.03
CA ILE A 537 1.72 -4.85 -11.62
C ILE A 537 1.55 -6.28 -11.13
N THR A 538 1.72 -6.49 -9.84
CA THR A 538 1.45 -7.77 -9.16
C THR A 538 0.79 -7.48 -7.81
N GLY A 539 0.04 -8.44 -7.27
CA GLY A 539 -0.48 -8.35 -5.90
C GLY A 539 0.64 -8.14 -4.87
N ASN A 540 1.86 -8.61 -5.18
CA ASN A 540 3.07 -8.49 -4.36
C ASN A 540 4.00 -7.35 -4.83
N ASN A 541 3.76 -6.14 -4.32
CA ASN A 541 4.56 -4.96 -4.65
C ASN A 541 6.05 -5.10 -4.30
N VAL A 542 6.41 -5.84 -3.25
CA VAL A 542 7.83 -6.01 -2.85
C VAL A 542 8.58 -6.88 -3.86
N PHE A 543 7.92 -7.93 -4.38
CA PHE A 543 8.48 -8.73 -5.47
C PHE A 543 8.78 -7.87 -6.70
N MET A 544 7.84 -6.99 -7.08
CA MET A 544 8.04 -6.04 -8.17
C MET A 544 9.22 -5.10 -7.89
N LEU A 545 9.31 -4.50 -6.69
CA LEU A 545 10.43 -3.63 -6.33
C LEU A 545 11.79 -4.34 -6.45
N GLY A 546 11.86 -5.62 -6.08
CA GLY A 546 13.06 -6.44 -6.29
C GLY A 546 13.45 -6.63 -7.75
N LEU A 547 12.46 -6.85 -8.64
CA LEU A 547 12.71 -6.95 -10.09
C LEU A 547 13.19 -5.61 -10.66
N ILE A 548 12.55 -4.50 -10.26
CA ILE A 548 12.94 -3.14 -10.68
C ILE A 548 14.37 -2.85 -10.26
N ALA A 549 14.70 -3.09 -9.00
CA ALA A 549 16.03 -2.83 -8.46
C ALA A 549 17.13 -3.60 -9.22
N ARG A 550 16.90 -4.89 -9.49
CA ARG A 550 17.83 -5.70 -10.30
C ARG A 550 17.98 -5.15 -11.71
N HIS A 551 16.88 -4.79 -12.36
CA HIS A 551 16.91 -4.28 -13.74
C HIS A 551 17.62 -2.93 -13.85
N VAL A 552 17.32 -1.99 -12.95
CA VAL A 552 18.00 -0.68 -12.91
C VAL A 552 19.48 -0.83 -12.62
N THR A 553 19.84 -1.65 -11.63
CA THR A 553 21.24 -1.92 -11.29
C THR A 553 22.00 -2.54 -12.47
N TYR A 554 21.39 -3.49 -13.18
CA TYR A 554 21.97 -4.06 -14.40
C TYR A 554 22.21 -3.00 -15.48
N MET A 555 21.25 -2.10 -15.72
CA MET A 555 21.43 -1.01 -16.69
C MET A 555 22.60 -0.10 -16.32
N ILE A 556 22.76 0.23 -15.03
CA ILE A 556 23.88 1.06 -14.55
C ILE A 556 25.20 0.32 -14.71
N SER A 557 25.29 -0.93 -14.26
CA SER A 557 26.50 -1.76 -14.38
C SER A 557 26.98 -1.90 -15.83
N GLU A 558 26.06 -2.17 -16.76
CA GLU A 558 26.40 -2.25 -18.19
C GLU A 558 26.76 -0.90 -18.82
N ALA A 559 26.24 0.20 -18.30
CA ALA A 559 26.62 1.54 -18.74
C ALA A 559 28.03 1.90 -18.27
N GLU A 560 28.40 1.56 -17.02
CA GLU A 560 29.75 1.82 -16.47
C GLU A 560 30.85 0.95 -17.08
N ARG A 561 30.48 -0.23 -17.61
CA ARG A 561 31.42 -1.14 -18.29
C ARG A 561 31.79 -0.67 -19.70
N ARG A 562 30.92 0.12 -20.35
CA ARG A 562 31.08 0.60 -21.73
C ARG A 562 31.82 1.92 -21.75
#